data_AF-A0A2N2UK41-F1
#
_entry.id   AF-A0A2N2UK41-F1
#
_cell.length_a   1.000
_cell.length_b   1.000
_cell.length_c   1.000
_cell.angle_alpha   90.00
_cell.angle_beta   90.00
_cell.angle_gamma   90.00
#
_symmetry.space_group_name_H-M   'P 1'
#
loop_
_entity.id
_entity.type
_entity.pdbx_description
1 polymer ?
#
loop_
_entity_poly.entity_id
_entity_poly.type
_entity_poly.pdbx_seq_one_letter_code
_entity_poly.pdbx_strand_id
1 'polypeptide(L)'
;MRDTPPLPPLLHGLFRELVARGVPVGVRDYLDGVRALRAGFGHGDRQSLRKLALALWARDEEERRLTDRWFLALPPAPPAITGALDAFLIEHEPSPAERAPAPTPPGSTSAAAAGPAPATAAPDTAGPVQDEAAPRVRLAFAGPTDSGGLPVPRMDGEPLLGEDYVLHPHAIINARDLAVLWRRFRRTVRTGPRTELDLDATLRERCRKGLIRQPVLRARRRNNVRLLVLADASASMDPWLPFLATLNDSLRLGRFARAEIRYFSNLPRRQLFRTRELTAPEPRDAVLARHAGAALLIVSDAGSARGYLNRRRAMQTQDFLDTAARHFSASVWLNPMPRARWASTTAALIAGARTPMLPLDADHLLRAIDILRGNKQA
;
A
#
# COMPACT_ATOMS: atom_id res chain seq x y z
N MET A 1 4.67 -4.05 -25.88
CA MET A 1 3.76 -3.48 -26.90
C MET A 1 2.43 -4.22 -26.89
N ARG A 2 1.45 -3.69 -26.16
CA ARG A 2 0.02 -3.68 -26.49
C ARG A 2 -0.51 -2.42 -25.82
N ASP A 3 -0.67 -1.37 -26.61
CA ASP A 3 -1.19 -0.07 -26.17
C ASP A 3 -2.57 -0.27 -25.56
N THR A 4 -2.67 -0.04 -24.25
CA THR A 4 -3.96 -0.02 -23.56
C THR A 4 -4.34 1.45 -23.43
N PRO A 5 -5.41 1.92 -24.08
CA PRO A 5 -5.77 3.33 -24.01
C PRO A 5 -6.04 3.73 -22.55
N PRO A 6 -5.59 4.93 -22.13
CA PRO A 6 -5.85 5.43 -20.79
C PRO A 6 -7.36 5.54 -20.59
N LEU A 7 -7.84 4.80 -19.60
CA LEU A 7 -9.24 4.82 -19.22
C LEU A 7 -9.62 6.17 -18.58
N PRO A 8 -10.91 6.49 -18.56
CA PRO A 8 -11.27 7.83 -18.93
C PRO A 8 -11.71 8.59 -17.62
N PRO A 9 -11.30 9.87 -17.38
CA PRO A 9 -11.43 10.63 -16.11
C PRO A 9 -12.80 10.73 -15.41
N LEU A 10 -13.91 10.35 -16.05
CA LEU A 10 -15.25 10.49 -15.49
C LEU A 10 -15.52 9.50 -14.35
N LEU A 11 -15.02 8.26 -14.42
CA LEU A 11 -15.21 7.29 -13.34
C LEU A 11 -14.45 7.71 -12.08
N HIS A 12 -13.27 8.31 -12.25
CA HIS A 12 -12.50 8.84 -11.12
C HIS A 12 -13.18 10.05 -10.48
N GLY A 13 -13.73 10.97 -11.29
CA GLY A 13 -14.56 12.07 -10.80
C GLY A 13 -15.78 11.59 -10.04
N LEU A 14 -16.51 10.61 -10.60
CA LEU A 14 -17.66 9.98 -9.96
C LEU A 14 -17.28 9.33 -8.63
N PHE A 15 -16.18 8.58 -8.59
CA PHE A 15 -15.69 7.94 -7.37
C PHE A 15 -15.34 8.96 -6.27
N ARG A 16 -14.64 10.06 -6.62
CA ARG A 16 -14.28 11.10 -5.66
C ARG A 16 -15.50 11.83 -5.09
N GLU A 17 -16.49 12.12 -5.92
CA GLU A 17 -17.74 12.77 -5.50
C GLU A 17 -18.59 11.87 -4.60
N LEU A 18 -18.67 10.56 -4.90
CA LEU A 18 -19.40 9.61 -4.06
C LEU A 18 -18.74 9.47 -2.68
N VAL A 19 -17.40 9.42 -2.63
CA VAL A 19 -16.65 9.43 -1.38
C VAL A 19 -16.86 10.74 -0.60
N ALA A 20 -16.86 11.89 -1.29
CA ALA A 20 -17.09 13.19 -0.67
C ALA A 20 -18.51 13.33 -0.08
N ARG A 21 -19.50 12.63 -0.64
CA ARG A 21 -20.89 12.61 -0.17
C ARG A 21 -21.21 11.49 0.83
N GLY A 22 -20.18 10.77 1.29
CA GLY A 22 -20.30 9.80 2.38
C GLY A 22 -20.71 8.38 1.97
N VAL A 23 -20.69 8.04 0.68
CA VAL A 23 -20.89 6.65 0.23
C VAL A 23 -19.63 5.85 0.56
N PRO A 24 -19.71 4.70 1.25
CA PRO A 24 -18.56 3.91 1.71
C PRO A 24 -17.91 3.11 0.56
N VAL A 25 -17.39 3.82 -0.46
CA VAL A 25 -16.74 3.24 -1.63
C VAL A 25 -15.21 3.27 -1.44
N GLY A 26 -14.56 2.12 -1.57
CA GLY A 26 -13.11 1.98 -1.40
C GLY A 26 -12.35 1.94 -2.73
N VAL A 27 -11.02 1.96 -2.66
CA VAL A 27 -10.13 1.85 -3.83
C VAL A 27 -10.35 0.53 -4.60
N ARG A 28 -10.72 -0.54 -3.90
CA ARG A 28 -11.08 -1.82 -4.51
C ARG A 28 -12.32 -1.70 -5.40
N ASP A 29 -13.36 -1.05 -4.90
CA ASP A 29 -14.62 -0.87 -5.63
C ASP A 29 -14.43 0.04 -6.86
N TYR A 30 -13.52 1.03 -6.77
CA TYR A 30 -13.07 1.81 -7.92
C TYR A 30 -12.38 0.93 -8.98
N LEU A 31 -11.44 0.07 -8.56
CA LEU A 31 -10.75 -0.84 -9.47
C LEU A 31 -11.69 -1.87 -10.11
N ASP A 32 -12.73 -2.30 -9.39
CA ASP A 32 -13.75 -3.20 -9.94
C ASP A 32 -14.64 -2.48 -10.97
N GLY A 33 -14.98 -1.20 -10.76
CA GLY A 33 -15.64 -0.36 -11.78
C GLY A 33 -14.80 -0.12 -13.03
N VAL A 34 -13.48 0.07 -12.85
CA VAL A 34 -12.51 0.17 -13.94
C VAL A 34 -12.47 -1.12 -14.77
N ARG A 35 -12.52 -2.30 -14.13
CA ARG A 35 -12.58 -3.59 -14.83
C ARG A 35 -13.88 -3.78 -15.59
N ALA A 36 -15.01 -3.39 -15.01
CA ALA A 36 -16.31 -3.51 -15.67
C ALA A 36 -16.44 -2.63 -16.92
N LEU A 37 -15.93 -1.39 -16.88
CA LEU A 37 -15.89 -0.50 -18.05
C LEU A 37 -15.01 -1.05 -19.18
N ARG A 38 -13.85 -1.67 -18.85
CA ARG A 38 -13.00 -2.34 -19.87
C ARG A 38 -13.69 -3.52 -20.52
N ALA A 39 -14.58 -4.19 -19.79
CA ALA A 39 -15.35 -5.32 -20.29
C ALA A 39 -16.59 -4.89 -21.11
N GLY A 40 -16.80 -3.59 -21.33
CA GLY A 40 -17.88 -3.09 -22.18
C GLY A 40 -19.17 -2.74 -21.44
N PHE A 41 -19.22 -2.89 -20.12
CA PHE A 41 -20.40 -2.51 -19.33
C PHE A 41 -20.42 -1.00 -19.07
N GLY A 42 -21.55 -0.32 -19.29
CA GLY A 42 -21.72 1.10 -18.97
C GLY A 42 -21.28 2.11 -20.04
N HIS A 43 -21.06 1.67 -21.29
CA HIS A 43 -20.80 2.54 -22.45
C HIS A 43 -22.09 3.16 -23.02
N GLY A 44 -21.93 4.23 -23.79
CA GLY A 44 -22.98 4.78 -24.68
C GLY A 44 -23.85 5.87 -24.06
N ASP A 45 -24.44 5.64 -22.89
CA ASP A 45 -25.39 6.59 -22.30
C ASP A 45 -25.25 6.77 -20.78
N ARG A 46 -25.75 7.91 -20.30
CA ARG A 46 -25.74 8.27 -18.87
C ARG A 46 -26.52 7.27 -18.01
N GLN A 47 -27.54 6.60 -18.56
CA GLN A 47 -28.32 5.62 -17.82
C GLN A 47 -27.59 4.29 -17.65
N SER A 48 -26.80 3.83 -18.63
CA SER A 48 -26.01 2.60 -18.47
C SER A 48 -24.87 2.77 -17.47
N LEU A 49 -24.22 3.94 -17.44
CA LEU A 49 -23.22 4.25 -16.42
C LEU A 49 -23.85 4.32 -15.01
N ARG A 50 -25.04 4.91 -14.90
CA ARG A 50 -25.82 4.91 -13.64
C ARG A 50 -26.14 3.50 -13.17
N LYS A 51 -26.64 2.63 -14.06
CA LYS A 51 -26.96 1.23 -13.73
C LYS A 51 -25.71 0.47 -13.25
N LEU A 52 -24.56 0.71 -13.88
CA LEU A 52 -23.29 0.10 -13.47
C LEU A 52 -22.86 0.57 -12.07
N ALA A 53 -22.91 1.88 -11.80
CA ALA A 53 -22.56 2.44 -10.50
C ALA A 53 -23.48 1.91 -9.38
N LEU A 54 -24.78 1.81 -9.64
CA LEU A 54 -25.74 1.21 -8.71
C LEU A 54 -25.46 -0.27 -8.46
N ALA A 55 -25.10 -1.04 -9.50
CA ALA A 55 -24.82 -2.47 -9.37
C ALA A 55 -23.52 -2.76 -8.60
N LEU A 56 -22.52 -1.88 -8.71
CA LEU A 56 -21.21 -2.09 -8.09
C LEU A 56 -21.10 -1.50 -6.69
N TRP A 57 -21.71 -0.34 -6.45
CA TRP A 57 -21.39 0.48 -5.28
C TRP A 57 -22.56 0.72 -4.33
N ALA A 58 -23.81 0.48 -4.75
CA ALA A 58 -24.97 0.66 -3.89
C ALA A 58 -25.38 -0.68 -3.25
N ARG A 59 -25.18 -0.80 -1.94
CA ARG A 59 -25.48 -1.97 -1.11
C ARG A 59 -26.78 -1.82 -0.32
N ASP A 60 -27.23 -0.59 -0.08
CA ASP A 60 -28.52 -0.30 0.56
C ASP A 60 -29.37 0.73 -0.21
N GLU A 61 -30.60 0.94 0.26
CA GLU A 61 -31.58 1.82 -0.38
C GLU A 61 -31.21 3.32 -0.23
N GLU A 62 -30.39 3.67 0.75
CA GLU A 62 -29.95 5.05 1.00
C GLU A 62 -28.82 5.44 0.02
N GLU A 63 -27.86 4.55 -0.19
CA GLU A 63 -26.76 4.67 -1.16
C GLU A 63 -27.28 4.73 -2.60
N ARG A 64 -28.34 3.95 -2.91
CA ARG A 64 -29.05 4.03 -4.20
C ARG A 64 -29.64 5.41 -4.43
N ARG A 65 -30.34 5.96 -3.43
CA ARG A 65 -30.96 7.30 -3.52
C ARG A 65 -29.92 8.42 -3.66
N LEU A 66 -28.77 8.31 -2.99
CA LEU A 66 -27.68 9.28 -3.11
C LEU A 66 -27.06 9.26 -4.51
N THR A 67 -26.81 8.06 -5.03
CA THR A 67 -26.28 7.87 -6.39
C THR A 67 -27.26 8.44 -7.43
N ASP A 68 -28.56 8.17 -7.27
CA ASP A 68 -29.60 8.66 -8.17
C ASP A 68 -29.75 10.17 -8.17
N ARG A 69 -29.75 10.79 -6.99
CA ARG A 69 -29.84 12.26 -6.84
C ARG A 69 -28.67 12.95 -7.53
N TRP A 70 -27.48 12.38 -7.47
CA TRP A 70 -26.32 12.92 -8.17
C TRP A 70 -26.48 12.81 -9.69
N PHE A 71 -26.93 11.66 -10.19
CA PHE A 71 -27.22 11.48 -11.61
C PHE A 71 -28.39 12.34 -12.12
N LEU A 72 -29.18 12.98 -11.26
CA LEU A 72 -30.19 13.97 -11.64
C LEU A 72 -29.64 15.41 -11.64
N ALA A 73 -28.58 15.70 -10.87
CA ALA A 73 -28.07 17.04 -10.66
C ALA A 73 -27.04 17.53 -11.70
N LEU A 74 -26.50 16.67 -12.59
CA LEU A 74 -25.66 17.18 -13.69
C LEU A 74 -26.53 17.77 -14.81
N PRO A 75 -26.33 19.04 -15.21
CA PRO A 75 -27.04 19.63 -16.34
C PRO A 75 -26.65 18.93 -17.67
N PRO A 76 -27.59 18.74 -18.62
CA PRO A 76 -27.26 18.32 -19.97
C PRO A 76 -26.47 19.42 -20.70
N ALA A 77 -25.55 19.04 -21.58
CA ALA A 77 -24.76 19.99 -22.35
C ALA A 77 -25.65 20.82 -23.33
N PRO A 78 -25.40 22.13 -23.52
CA PRO A 78 -26.20 22.96 -24.41
C PRO A 78 -26.13 22.53 -25.89
N PRO A 79 -27.28 22.45 -26.60
CA PRO A 79 -27.36 21.92 -27.97
C PRO A 79 -26.63 22.77 -29.02
N ALA A 80 -26.38 24.06 -28.75
CA ALA A 80 -25.61 24.94 -29.63
C ALA A 80 -24.14 24.51 -29.73
N ILE A 81 -23.59 23.95 -28.65
CA ILE A 81 -22.23 23.42 -28.63
C ILE A 81 -22.20 22.08 -29.37
N THR A 82 -23.25 21.27 -29.23
CA THR A 82 -23.42 19.98 -29.92
C THR A 82 -23.51 20.15 -31.44
N GLY A 83 -24.32 21.08 -31.93
CA GLY A 83 -24.49 21.32 -33.37
C GLY A 83 -23.26 21.94 -34.06
N ALA A 84 -22.51 22.78 -33.36
CA ALA A 84 -21.24 23.32 -33.86
C ALA A 84 -20.15 22.24 -33.92
N LEU A 85 -20.19 21.26 -33.01
CA LEU A 85 -19.32 20.09 -33.05
C LEU A 85 -19.67 19.14 -34.20
N ASP A 86 -20.96 18.87 -34.43
CA ASP A 86 -21.40 17.97 -35.51
C ASP A 86 -21.02 18.48 -36.90
N ALA A 87 -21.12 19.80 -37.14
CA ALA A 87 -20.73 20.40 -38.42
C ALA A 87 -19.22 20.30 -38.69
N PHE A 88 -18.38 20.44 -37.66
CA PHE A 88 -16.92 20.38 -37.77
C PHE A 88 -16.40 18.96 -38.02
N LEU A 89 -17.11 17.94 -37.52
CA LEU A 89 -16.78 16.53 -37.70
C LEU A 89 -17.07 16.02 -39.12
N ILE A 90 -18.13 16.54 -39.76
CA ILE A 90 -18.52 16.17 -41.14
C ILE A 90 -17.49 16.65 -42.18
N GLU A 91 -16.82 17.79 -41.95
CA GLU A 91 -15.84 18.34 -42.88
C GLU A 91 -14.50 17.57 -42.90
N HIS A 92 -14.22 16.70 -41.93
CA HIS A 92 -12.88 16.12 -41.71
C HIS A 92 -12.82 14.58 -41.59
N GLU A 93 -13.81 13.84 -42.12
CA GLU A 93 -13.76 12.36 -42.15
C GLU A 93 -12.81 11.79 -43.23
N PRO A 94 -11.97 10.78 -42.92
CA PRO A 94 -11.32 9.94 -43.93
C PRO A 94 -12.17 8.73 -44.36
N SER A 95 -11.91 8.27 -45.59
CA SER A 95 -12.67 7.31 -46.40
C SER A 95 -13.05 5.96 -45.70
N PRO A 96 -14.25 5.41 -45.96
CA PRO A 96 -14.91 4.38 -45.15
C PRO A 96 -14.53 2.93 -45.52
N ALA A 97 -13.25 2.55 -45.45
CA ALA A 97 -12.80 1.20 -45.83
C ALA A 97 -12.55 0.21 -44.67
N GLU A 98 -12.64 0.62 -43.40
CA GLU A 98 -12.16 -0.20 -42.26
C GLU A 98 -13.20 -0.58 -41.19
N ARG A 99 -14.51 -0.44 -41.43
CA ARG A 99 -15.53 -0.86 -40.46
C ARG A 99 -16.35 -2.07 -40.94
N ALA A 100 -16.10 -3.22 -40.33
CA ALA A 100 -17.04 -4.35 -40.30
C ALA A 100 -17.96 -4.26 -39.06
N PRO A 101 -19.19 -4.80 -39.12
CA PRO A 101 -20.34 -4.21 -38.43
C PRO A 101 -20.65 -4.86 -37.07
N ALA A 102 -21.18 -4.07 -36.14
CA ALA A 102 -21.86 -4.54 -34.94
C ALA A 102 -23.40 -4.40 -35.11
N PRO A 103 -24.20 -5.26 -34.46
CA PRO A 103 -25.61 -5.46 -34.79
C PRO A 103 -26.53 -4.40 -34.14
N THR A 104 -27.48 -3.89 -34.92
CA THR A 104 -28.64 -3.09 -34.48
C THR A 104 -29.73 -3.95 -33.84
N PRO A 105 -30.46 -3.42 -32.85
CA PRO A 105 -31.92 -3.41 -32.94
C PRO A 105 -32.52 -2.09 -32.37
N PRO A 106 -33.85 -1.88 -32.34
CA PRO A 106 -34.54 -1.13 -33.37
C PRO A 106 -35.16 0.19 -32.86
N GLY A 107 -35.34 1.11 -33.81
CA GLY A 107 -36.37 2.13 -33.94
C GLY A 107 -37.05 2.72 -32.69
N SER A 108 -36.92 4.02 -32.52
CA SER A 108 -38.11 4.86 -32.39
C SER A 108 -37.87 6.24 -32.99
N THR A 109 -38.94 6.75 -33.56
CA THR A 109 -39.05 7.84 -34.51
C THR A 109 -39.00 9.23 -33.87
N SER A 110 -38.35 10.13 -34.58
CA SER A 110 -38.60 11.57 -34.75
C SER A 110 -39.87 12.15 -34.08
N ALA A 111 -39.68 13.26 -33.37
CA ALA A 111 -40.59 14.41 -33.46
C ALA A 111 -39.86 15.72 -33.10
N ALA A 112 -39.94 16.68 -34.01
CA ALA A 112 -39.42 18.03 -33.92
C ALA A 112 -40.30 18.94 -33.04
N ALA A 113 -39.69 19.93 -32.39
CA ALA A 113 -40.36 21.20 -32.08
C ALA A 113 -39.31 22.31 -31.81
N ALA A 114 -39.54 23.45 -32.45
CA ALA A 114 -38.69 24.64 -32.51
C ALA A 114 -38.90 25.60 -31.31
N GLY A 115 -37.79 26.25 -30.90
CA GLY A 115 -37.53 27.48 -30.10
C GLY A 115 -38.59 28.14 -29.17
N PRO A 116 -38.28 29.30 -28.53
CA PRO A 116 -37.01 30.06 -28.50
C PRO A 116 -36.49 30.38 -27.06
N ALA A 117 -35.27 30.91 -26.97
CA ALA A 117 -34.71 31.64 -25.81
C ALA A 117 -35.29 33.10 -25.74
N PRO A 118 -34.88 34.05 -24.87
CA PRO A 118 -33.80 34.07 -23.85
C PRO A 118 -34.13 34.85 -22.53
N ALA A 119 -33.17 34.90 -21.58
CA ALA A 119 -32.87 36.02 -20.65
C ALA A 119 -31.88 35.50 -19.57
N THR A 120 -30.57 35.76 -19.63
CA THR A 120 -29.83 36.97 -19.22
C THR A 120 -30.16 37.47 -17.81
N ALA A 121 -29.31 37.12 -16.84
CA ALA A 121 -29.07 37.92 -15.64
C ALA A 121 -27.60 37.83 -15.22
N ALA A 122 -27.02 38.99 -14.98
CA ALA A 122 -25.61 39.27 -14.73
C ALA A 122 -25.21 39.00 -13.24
N PRO A 123 -23.92 39.11 -12.88
CA PRO A 123 -23.34 38.51 -11.68
C PRO A 123 -23.28 39.47 -10.49
N ASP A 124 -23.39 38.91 -9.27
CA ASP A 124 -23.07 39.63 -8.04
C ASP A 124 -21.58 39.47 -7.67
N THR A 125 -20.94 40.62 -7.61
CA THR A 125 -19.60 40.93 -7.13
C THR A 125 -19.41 40.67 -5.64
N ALA A 126 -18.31 39.99 -5.29
CA ALA A 126 -17.63 40.16 -4.00
C ALA A 126 -16.10 40.09 -4.20
N GLY A 127 -15.41 41.16 -3.77
CA GLY A 127 -13.97 41.35 -3.91
C GLY A 127 -13.09 40.48 -2.99
N PRO A 128 -11.75 40.55 -3.16
CA PRO A 128 -10.85 39.42 -2.91
C PRO A 128 -10.20 39.43 -1.52
N VAL A 129 -9.96 38.24 -0.97
CA VAL A 129 -8.96 37.99 0.08
C VAL A 129 -7.67 37.56 -0.63
N GLN A 130 -6.58 38.26 -0.34
CA GLN A 130 -5.25 38.02 -0.90
C GLN A 130 -4.63 36.78 -0.24
N ASP A 131 -4.56 35.67 -0.98
CA ASP A 131 -3.81 34.47 -0.61
C ASP A 131 -2.49 34.48 -1.41
N GLU A 132 -1.36 34.34 -0.72
CA GLU A 132 -0.03 34.24 -1.31
C GLU A 132 -0.04 33.21 -2.45
N ALA A 133 0.41 33.66 -3.62
CA ALA A 133 0.29 32.92 -4.87
C ALA A 133 1.21 31.69 -4.90
N ALA A 134 0.72 30.56 -4.38
CA ALA A 134 1.14 29.25 -4.87
C ALA A 134 0.95 29.23 -6.40
N PRO A 135 1.91 28.72 -7.19
CA PRO A 135 1.81 28.73 -8.65
C PRO A 135 0.57 27.96 -9.09
N ARG A 136 -0.46 28.69 -9.52
CA ARG A 136 -1.70 28.11 -10.05
C ARG A 136 -1.45 27.71 -11.50
N VAL A 137 -1.29 26.41 -11.75
CA VAL A 137 -1.22 25.86 -13.11
C VAL A 137 -2.62 25.96 -13.74
N ARG A 138 -2.71 26.54 -14.93
CA ARG A 138 -3.94 26.56 -15.73
C ARG A 138 -4.04 25.22 -16.47
N LEU A 139 -5.12 24.48 -16.22
CA LEU A 139 -5.40 23.22 -16.90
C LEU A 139 -6.25 23.51 -18.14
N ALA A 140 -5.75 23.16 -19.33
CA ALA A 140 -6.52 23.21 -20.58
C ALA A 140 -6.98 21.80 -20.96
N PHE A 141 -8.25 21.64 -21.28
CA PHE A 141 -8.80 20.37 -21.75
C PHE A 141 -8.86 20.37 -23.28
N ALA A 142 -8.21 19.41 -23.93
CA ALA A 142 -8.35 19.22 -25.37
C ALA A 142 -9.77 18.73 -25.72
N GLY A 143 -10.31 19.21 -26.84
CA GLY A 143 -11.59 18.75 -27.37
C GLY A 143 -11.52 17.31 -27.90
N PRO A 144 -12.65 16.58 -27.97
CA PRO A 144 -12.69 15.16 -28.28
C PRO A 144 -12.37 14.91 -29.76
N THR A 145 -11.26 14.23 -30.03
CA THR A 145 -11.01 13.59 -31.34
C THR A 145 -11.67 12.22 -31.38
N ASP A 146 -12.10 11.81 -32.57
CA ASP A 146 -12.99 10.65 -32.85
C ASP A 146 -12.34 9.26 -32.69
N SER A 147 -11.55 9.11 -31.63
CA SER A 147 -11.15 7.84 -31.06
C SER A 147 -11.62 7.77 -29.62
N GLY A 148 -12.95 7.82 -29.42
CA GLY A 148 -13.70 7.26 -28.28
C GLY A 148 -13.10 7.33 -26.87
N GLY A 149 -12.34 8.39 -26.54
CA GLY A 149 -11.56 8.50 -25.31
C GLY A 149 -11.84 9.81 -24.60
N LEU A 150 -11.83 9.80 -23.26
CA LEU A 150 -12.09 11.01 -22.48
C LEU A 150 -10.96 12.03 -22.60
N PRO A 151 -11.27 13.34 -22.54
CA PRO A 151 -10.29 14.41 -22.68
C PRO A 151 -9.33 14.37 -21.49
N VAL A 152 -8.05 14.09 -21.78
CA VAL A 152 -6.99 14.16 -20.79
C VAL A 152 -6.56 15.63 -20.68
N PRO A 153 -6.60 16.25 -19.47
CA PRO A 153 -6.13 17.61 -19.29
C PRO A 153 -4.65 17.68 -19.70
N ARG A 154 -4.32 18.59 -20.61
CA ARG A 154 -2.94 18.89 -20.96
C ARG A 154 -2.45 19.93 -19.97
N MET A 155 -1.43 19.57 -19.20
CA MET A 155 -0.72 20.54 -18.36
C MET A 155 0.37 21.16 -19.22
N ASP A 156 0.38 22.49 -19.31
CA ASP A 156 1.48 23.24 -19.93
C ASP A 156 2.66 23.26 -18.95
N GLY A 157 3.35 22.12 -18.85
CA GLY A 157 4.51 21.92 -17.99
C GLY A 157 4.48 20.59 -17.24
N GLU A 158 5.66 19.99 -17.10
CA GLU A 158 5.89 18.93 -16.10
C GLU A 158 5.56 19.52 -14.72
N PRO A 159 4.70 18.87 -13.92
CA PRO A 159 4.54 19.29 -12.54
C PRO A 159 5.92 19.26 -11.87
N LEU A 160 6.27 20.32 -11.15
CA LEU A 160 7.38 20.30 -10.19
C LEU A 160 6.99 19.35 -9.05
N LEU A 161 7.00 18.06 -9.35
CA LEU A 161 7.02 17.00 -8.36
C LEU A 161 8.37 17.13 -7.70
N GLY A 162 8.41 17.72 -6.51
CA GLY A 162 9.65 17.93 -5.76
C GLY A 162 10.39 16.63 -5.41
N GLU A 163 9.80 15.46 -5.72
CA GLU A 163 10.36 14.14 -5.50
C GLU A 163 9.96 13.19 -6.65
N ASP A 164 10.87 12.29 -7.03
CA ASP A 164 10.61 11.23 -8.01
C ASP A 164 9.63 10.20 -7.45
N TYR A 165 8.44 10.08 -8.06
CA TYR A 165 7.45 9.09 -7.64
C TYR A 165 7.68 7.75 -8.34
N VAL A 166 7.87 6.68 -7.56
CA VAL A 166 7.92 5.31 -8.09
C VAL A 166 6.49 4.78 -8.26
N LEU A 167 5.97 4.81 -9.49
CA LEU A 167 4.60 4.38 -9.82
C LEU A 167 4.48 2.87 -10.09
N HIS A 168 5.60 2.15 -10.12
CA HIS A 168 5.63 0.70 -10.30
C HIS A 168 5.90 -0.01 -8.97
N PRO A 169 5.16 -1.08 -8.62
CA PRO A 169 5.43 -1.85 -7.42
C PRO A 169 6.87 -2.39 -7.42
N HIS A 170 7.69 -1.86 -6.53
CA HIS A 170 9.07 -2.29 -6.33
C HIS A 170 9.24 -2.70 -4.86
N ALA A 171 9.87 -3.85 -4.63
CA ALA A 171 10.24 -4.25 -3.28
C ALA A 171 11.41 -3.37 -2.83
N ILE A 172 11.20 -2.56 -1.80
CA ILE A 172 12.18 -1.61 -1.24
C ILE A 172 13.56 -2.27 -1.09
N ILE A 173 13.58 -3.55 -0.68
CA ILE A 173 14.79 -4.38 -0.60
C ILE A 173 14.48 -5.78 -1.14
N ASN A 174 15.44 -6.32 -1.90
CA ASN A 174 15.31 -7.64 -2.50
C ASN A 174 15.59 -8.78 -1.50
N ALA A 175 15.15 -10.00 -1.84
CA ALA A 175 15.32 -11.18 -0.99
C ALA A 175 16.80 -11.58 -0.77
N ARG A 176 17.70 -11.25 -1.71
CA ARG A 176 19.12 -11.60 -1.63
C ARG A 176 19.84 -10.73 -0.59
N ASP A 177 19.55 -9.44 -0.57
CA ASP A 177 20.10 -8.48 0.38
C ASP A 177 19.59 -8.77 1.79
N LEU A 178 18.30 -9.09 1.93
CA LEU A 178 17.75 -9.61 3.19
C LEU A 178 18.47 -10.90 3.62
N ALA A 179 18.74 -11.83 2.71
CA ALA A 179 19.50 -13.03 3.03
C ALA A 179 20.95 -12.73 3.49
N VAL A 180 21.59 -11.68 2.96
CA VAL A 180 22.90 -11.19 3.44
C VAL A 180 22.76 -10.63 4.85
N LEU A 181 21.75 -9.80 5.12
CA LEU A 181 21.46 -9.27 6.45
C LEU A 181 21.21 -10.40 7.46
N TRP A 182 20.46 -11.43 7.08
CA TRP A 182 20.23 -12.60 7.93
C TRP A 182 21.50 -13.40 8.21
N ARG A 183 22.46 -13.45 7.28
CA ARG A 183 23.78 -14.06 7.54
C ARG A 183 24.54 -13.30 8.61
N ARG A 184 24.52 -11.97 8.58
CA ARG A 184 25.12 -11.10 9.61
C ARG A 184 24.42 -11.29 10.96
N PHE A 185 23.12 -11.53 10.95
CA PHE A 185 22.36 -11.76 12.18
C PHE A 185 22.72 -13.08 12.88
N ARG A 186 23.25 -14.09 12.16
CA ARG A 186 23.57 -15.40 12.74
C ARG A 186 24.57 -15.30 13.89
N ARG A 187 24.33 -16.10 14.92
CA ARG A 187 25.22 -16.27 16.07
C ARG A 187 25.47 -17.75 16.26
N THR A 188 26.65 -18.19 15.85
CA THR A 188 27.07 -19.58 16.00
C THR A 188 27.60 -19.79 17.41
N VAL A 189 26.98 -20.70 18.14
CA VAL A 189 27.39 -21.10 19.49
C VAL A 189 27.62 -22.61 19.48
N ARG A 190 28.61 -23.08 20.23
CA ARG A 190 28.81 -24.52 20.44
C ARG A 190 27.81 -24.98 21.50
N THR A 191 26.80 -25.75 21.11
CA THR A 191 25.74 -26.25 22.01
C THR A 191 25.40 -27.71 21.69
N GLY A 192 24.97 -28.46 22.71
CA GLY A 192 24.59 -29.87 22.58
C GLY A 192 25.71 -30.86 22.91
N PRO A 193 25.54 -32.15 22.56
CA PRO A 193 26.50 -33.19 22.91
C PRO A 193 27.86 -32.97 22.22
N ARG A 194 28.92 -33.43 22.88
CA ARG A 194 30.30 -33.32 22.39
C ARG A 194 30.56 -34.37 21.31
N THR A 195 30.28 -34.02 20.07
CA THR A 195 30.37 -34.94 18.91
C THR A 195 31.45 -34.56 17.91
N GLU A 196 32.04 -33.37 18.01
CA GLU A 196 33.08 -32.89 17.09
C GLU A 196 34.46 -33.08 17.74
N LEU A 197 35.44 -33.61 17.01
CA LEU A 197 36.81 -33.75 17.49
C LEU A 197 37.49 -32.39 17.63
N ASP A 198 38.01 -32.08 18.83
CA ASP A 198 38.91 -30.95 19.04
C ASP A 198 40.36 -31.41 18.81
N LEU A 199 40.84 -31.24 17.57
CA LEU A 199 42.19 -31.64 17.18
C LEU A 199 43.25 -30.96 18.03
N ASP A 200 43.14 -29.65 18.27
CA ASP A 200 44.14 -28.88 19.03
C ASP A 200 44.21 -29.32 20.50
N ALA A 201 43.07 -29.54 21.14
CA ALA A 201 43.02 -30.05 22.51
C ALA A 201 43.56 -31.49 22.59
N THR A 202 43.22 -32.34 21.62
CA THR A 202 43.69 -33.73 21.54
C THR A 202 45.20 -33.79 21.32
N LEU A 203 45.74 -32.95 20.44
CA LEU A 203 47.19 -32.86 20.19
C LEU A 203 47.94 -32.32 21.41
N ARG A 204 47.41 -31.31 22.11
CA ARG A 204 48.01 -30.83 23.36
C ARG A 204 48.02 -31.89 24.45
N GLU A 205 46.96 -32.69 24.55
CA GLU A 205 46.94 -33.82 25.48
C GLU A 205 48.01 -34.86 25.12
N ARG A 206 48.17 -35.16 23.82
CA ARG A 206 49.23 -36.05 23.31
C ARG A 206 50.62 -35.53 23.69
N CYS A 207 50.90 -34.26 23.42
CA CYS A 207 52.20 -33.66 23.73
C CYS A 207 52.51 -33.69 25.23
N ARG A 208 51.50 -33.62 26.10
CA ARG A 208 51.69 -33.69 27.56
C ARG A 208 51.86 -35.10 28.10
N LYS A 209 51.14 -36.08 27.56
CA LYS A 209 51.07 -37.44 28.12
C LYS A 209 51.83 -38.50 27.31
N GLY A 210 52.38 -38.14 26.15
CA GLY A 210 53.09 -39.04 25.23
C GLY A 210 52.18 -39.95 24.39
N LEU A 211 50.94 -40.17 24.82
CA LEU A 211 49.96 -41.03 24.14
C LEU A 211 48.53 -40.48 24.26
N ILE A 212 47.70 -40.68 23.23
CA ILE A 212 46.29 -40.29 23.22
C ILE A 212 45.47 -41.45 23.78
N ARG A 213 44.92 -41.33 24.99
CA ARG A 213 44.00 -42.33 25.55
C ARG A 213 42.58 -42.20 25.00
N GLN A 214 42.12 -40.96 24.83
CA GLN A 214 40.79 -40.65 24.28
C GLN A 214 40.84 -39.32 23.54
N PRO A 215 40.17 -39.18 22.38
CA PRO A 215 40.04 -37.91 21.69
C PRO A 215 39.24 -36.90 22.51
N VAL A 216 39.70 -35.65 22.57
CA VAL A 216 38.94 -34.57 23.22
C VAL A 216 37.83 -34.13 22.28
N LEU A 217 36.59 -34.35 22.70
CA LEU A 217 35.41 -33.96 21.94
C LEU A 217 34.85 -32.62 22.42
N ARG A 218 34.28 -31.86 21.49
CA ARG A 218 33.59 -30.59 21.73
C ARG A 218 32.23 -30.54 21.05
N ALA A 219 31.35 -29.68 21.53
CA ALA A 219 30.03 -29.51 20.93
C ALA A 219 30.14 -28.85 19.54
N ARG A 220 29.29 -29.31 18.62
CA ARG A 220 29.20 -28.75 17.25
C ARG A 220 28.70 -27.31 17.29
N ARG A 221 29.24 -26.45 16.42
CA ARG A 221 28.71 -25.09 16.23
C ARG A 221 27.36 -25.13 15.52
N ARG A 222 26.33 -24.55 16.15
CA ARG A 222 25.00 -24.35 15.54
C ARG A 222 24.59 -22.88 15.67
N ASN A 223 23.82 -22.39 14.70
CA ASN A 223 23.20 -21.07 14.82
C ASN A 223 22.12 -21.14 15.88
N ASN A 224 22.17 -20.29 16.91
CA ASN A 224 21.20 -20.28 18.01
C ASN A 224 20.22 -19.09 17.94
N VAL A 225 20.24 -18.35 16.83
CA VAL A 225 19.42 -17.15 16.69
C VAL A 225 17.97 -17.53 16.48
N ARG A 226 17.10 -16.90 17.29
CA ARG A 226 15.65 -17.02 17.25
C ARG A 226 15.06 -15.65 16.92
N LEU A 227 14.11 -15.60 16.00
CA LEU A 227 13.49 -14.36 15.53
C LEU A 227 11.96 -14.50 15.49
N LEU A 228 11.26 -13.53 16.06
CA LEU A 228 9.83 -13.32 15.83
C LEU A 228 9.66 -12.01 15.06
N VAL A 229 8.98 -12.09 13.91
CA VAL A 229 8.57 -10.91 13.14
C VAL A 229 7.09 -10.68 13.35
N LEU A 230 6.70 -9.46 13.74
CA LEU A 230 5.32 -9.01 13.79
C LEU A 230 5.09 -8.01 12.67
N ALA A 231 4.22 -8.35 11.71
CA ALA A 231 3.92 -7.50 10.57
C ALA A 231 2.49 -6.96 10.65
N ASP A 232 2.33 -5.66 10.44
CA ASP A 232 1.02 -5.04 10.33
C ASP A 232 0.41 -5.32 8.95
N ALA A 233 -0.81 -5.85 8.95
CA ALA A 233 -1.60 -6.17 7.78
C ALA A 233 -2.85 -5.29 7.68
N SER A 234 -2.86 -4.12 8.32
CA SER A 234 -3.90 -3.12 8.13
C SER A 234 -3.83 -2.48 6.73
N ALA A 235 -4.93 -1.90 6.25
CA ALA A 235 -5.01 -1.30 4.91
C ALA A 235 -3.98 -0.20 4.65
N SER A 236 -3.50 0.49 5.70
CA SER A 236 -2.40 1.45 5.54
C SER A 236 -1.11 0.80 5.07
N MET A 237 -0.94 -0.51 5.28
CA MET A 237 0.24 -1.28 4.89
C MET A 237 0.18 -1.85 3.47
N ASP A 238 -0.89 -1.60 2.72
CA ASP A 238 -1.09 -2.14 1.37
C ASP A 238 0.06 -1.79 0.38
N PRO A 239 0.69 -0.60 0.42
CA PRO A 239 1.85 -0.31 -0.43
C PRO A 239 3.07 -1.18 -0.13
N TRP A 240 3.21 -1.72 1.08
CA TRP A 240 4.38 -2.49 1.53
C TRP A 240 4.17 -4.00 1.52
N LEU A 241 3.06 -4.48 0.96
CA LEU A 241 2.80 -5.92 0.83
C LEU A 241 3.88 -6.68 0.05
N PRO A 242 4.40 -6.17 -1.08
CA PRO A 242 5.47 -6.85 -1.79
C PRO A 242 6.72 -7.01 -0.92
N PHE A 243 7.03 -6.00 -0.09
CA PHE A 243 8.13 -6.07 0.87
C PHE A 243 7.87 -7.10 1.97
N LEU A 244 6.68 -7.11 2.58
CA LEU A 244 6.34 -8.09 3.63
C LEU A 244 6.37 -9.53 3.10
N ALA A 245 5.93 -9.75 1.86
CA ALA A 245 6.05 -11.05 1.20
C ALA A 245 7.53 -11.45 1.00
N THR A 246 8.33 -10.53 0.46
CA THR A 246 9.78 -10.72 0.29
C THR A 246 10.48 -10.99 1.63
N LEU A 247 10.09 -10.29 2.69
CA LEU A 247 10.58 -10.47 4.04
C LEU A 247 10.26 -11.89 4.54
N ASN A 248 9.01 -12.32 4.44
CA ASN A 248 8.58 -13.67 4.83
C ASN A 248 9.36 -14.77 4.09
N ASP A 249 9.55 -14.62 2.78
CA ASP A 249 10.29 -15.60 1.98
C ASP A 249 11.78 -15.61 2.36
N SER A 250 12.37 -14.45 2.62
CA SER A 250 13.76 -14.31 3.03
C SER A 250 14.08 -14.98 4.38
N LEU A 251 13.09 -15.11 5.28
CA LEU A 251 13.29 -15.78 6.58
C LEU A 251 13.72 -17.24 6.40
N ARG A 252 13.23 -17.92 5.35
CA ARG A 252 13.63 -19.30 5.01
C ARG A 252 15.10 -19.38 4.60
N LEU A 253 15.65 -18.31 4.02
CA LEU A 253 17.05 -18.23 3.59
C LEU A 253 18.01 -17.93 4.75
N GLY A 254 17.50 -17.41 5.87
CA GLY A 254 18.32 -16.98 7.02
C GLY A 254 19.00 -18.11 7.81
N ARG A 255 18.48 -19.35 7.72
CA ARG A 255 18.96 -20.53 8.47
C ARG A 255 19.02 -20.29 9.99
N PHE A 256 17.94 -19.73 10.54
CA PHE A 256 17.77 -19.48 11.97
C PHE A 256 17.53 -20.78 12.75
N ALA A 257 17.77 -20.77 14.06
CA ALA A 257 17.32 -21.85 14.94
C ALA A 257 15.79 -21.91 14.95
N ARG A 258 15.14 -20.75 14.97
CA ARG A 258 13.70 -20.57 14.82
C ARG A 258 13.41 -19.20 14.24
N ALA A 259 12.58 -19.11 13.21
CA ALA A 259 12.07 -17.85 12.72
C ALA A 259 10.60 -17.99 12.35
N GLU A 260 9.77 -17.08 12.85
CA GLU A 260 8.34 -17.04 12.56
C GLU A 260 7.91 -15.61 12.29
N ILE A 261 7.00 -15.43 11.32
CA ILE A 261 6.26 -14.20 11.13
C ILE A 261 4.82 -14.38 11.64
N ARG A 262 4.28 -13.34 12.27
CA ARG A 262 2.87 -13.24 12.66
C ARG A 262 2.34 -11.88 12.28
N TYR A 263 1.04 -11.82 12.01
CA TYR A 263 0.38 -10.63 11.55
C TYR A 263 -0.53 -10.05 12.62
N PHE A 264 -0.72 -8.73 12.57
CA PHE A 264 -1.68 -7.99 13.39
C PHE A 264 -2.25 -6.83 12.57
N SER A 265 -3.28 -6.16 13.09
CA SER A 265 -3.83 -4.95 12.46
C SER A 265 -3.68 -3.78 13.42
N ASN A 266 -2.88 -2.77 13.03
CA ASN A 266 -2.56 -1.56 13.80
C ASN A 266 -1.80 -1.75 15.11
N LEU A 267 -2.29 -2.62 15.99
CA LEU A 267 -1.76 -2.87 17.33
C LEU A 267 -1.85 -4.38 17.64
N PRO A 268 -0.77 -5.01 18.15
CA PRO A 268 -0.80 -6.37 18.70
C PRO A 268 -1.66 -6.45 19.97
N ARG A 269 -2.99 -6.59 19.82
CA ARG A 269 -3.95 -6.70 20.93
C ARG A 269 -3.91 -8.08 21.57
N ARG A 270 -5.05 -8.77 21.71
CA ARG A 270 -5.14 -10.08 22.37
C ARG A 270 -4.74 -11.23 21.45
N GLN A 271 -4.75 -11.02 20.14
CA GLN A 271 -4.53 -12.07 19.14
C GLN A 271 -3.52 -11.63 18.10
N LEU A 272 -2.79 -12.61 17.60
CA LEU A 272 -1.89 -12.52 16.45
C LEU A 272 -2.34 -13.57 15.43
N PHE A 273 -2.04 -13.34 14.16
CA PHE A 273 -2.55 -14.18 13.07
C PHE A 273 -1.40 -14.84 12.32
N ARG A 274 -1.63 -16.05 11.83
CA ARG A 274 -0.62 -16.78 11.03
C ARG A 274 -0.53 -16.26 9.61
N THR A 275 -1.66 -15.82 9.08
CA THR A 275 -1.81 -15.32 7.70
C THR A 275 -2.02 -13.82 7.71
N ARG A 276 -1.74 -13.21 6.56
CA ARG A 276 -1.91 -11.77 6.35
C ARG A 276 -3.38 -11.37 6.32
N GLU A 277 -4.23 -12.25 5.83
CA GLU A 277 -5.69 -12.11 5.77
C GLU A 277 -6.33 -12.12 7.17
N LEU A 278 -5.51 -12.14 8.22
CA LEU A 278 -5.92 -12.17 9.62
C LEU A 278 -6.80 -13.40 9.92
N THR A 279 -6.45 -14.53 9.29
CA THR A 279 -7.07 -15.82 9.57
C THR A 279 -6.21 -16.64 10.54
N ALA A 280 -6.82 -17.62 11.20
CA ALA A 280 -6.19 -18.44 12.25
C ALA A 280 -5.60 -17.61 13.42
N PRO A 281 -6.47 -17.04 14.28
CA PRO A 281 -6.02 -16.30 15.47
C PRO A 281 -5.30 -17.23 16.46
N GLU A 282 -4.15 -16.78 16.96
CA GLU A 282 -3.44 -17.33 18.11
C GLU A 282 -3.44 -16.28 19.24
N PRO A 283 -3.61 -16.68 20.51
CA PRO A 283 -3.45 -15.76 21.64
C PRO A 283 -2.06 -15.12 21.62
N ARG A 284 -2.00 -13.79 21.67
CA ARG A 284 -0.74 -13.02 21.63
C ARG A 284 0.23 -13.53 22.69
N ASP A 285 -0.22 -13.62 23.93
CA ASP A 285 0.65 -13.94 25.07
C ASP A 285 1.26 -15.35 24.95
N ALA A 286 0.51 -16.31 24.39
CA ALA A 286 1.04 -17.64 24.08
C ALA A 286 2.14 -17.60 23.02
N VAL A 287 1.98 -16.77 21.98
CA VAL A 287 3.02 -16.56 20.95
C VAL A 287 4.25 -15.88 21.56
N LEU A 288 4.08 -14.83 22.38
CA LEU A 288 5.20 -14.13 23.01
C LEU A 288 5.98 -15.07 23.95
N ALA A 289 5.28 -15.85 24.78
CA ALA A 289 5.90 -16.82 25.68
C ALA A 289 6.69 -17.90 24.92
N ARG A 290 6.13 -18.42 23.82
CA ARG A 290 6.79 -19.41 22.95
C ARG A 290 8.09 -18.89 22.33
N HIS A 291 8.19 -17.58 22.13
CA HIS A 291 9.34 -16.90 21.57
C HIS A 291 10.17 -16.13 22.61
N ALA A 292 9.97 -16.40 23.90
CA ALA A 292 10.77 -15.77 24.96
C ALA A 292 12.28 -16.01 24.75
N GLY A 293 13.07 -14.94 24.93
CA GLY A 293 14.51 -14.87 24.67
C GLY A 293 14.89 -14.67 23.19
N ALA A 294 13.95 -14.72 22.25
CA ALA A 294 14.21 -14.40 20.84
C ALA A 294 14.43 -12.90 20.63
N ALA A 295 14.85 -12.53 19.42
CA ALA A 295 14.77 -11.17 18.93
C ALA A 295 13.37 -10.87 18.38
N LEU A 296 12.89 -9.64 18.55
CA LEU A 296 11.60 -9.17 18.04
C LEU A 296 11.80 -8.09 16.98
N LEU A 297 11.26 -8.31 15.79
CA LEU A 297 11.20 -7.31 14.73
C LEU A 297 9.74 -6.96 14.46
N ILE A 298 9.38 -5.68 14.58
CA ILE A 298 8.03 -5.20 14.28
C ILE A 298 8.09 -4.40 12.98
N VAL A 299 7.16 -4.62 12.07
CA VAL A 299 7.05 -3.88 10.80
C VAL A 299 5.66 -3.28 10.70
N SER A 300 5.54 -1.96 10.80
CA SER A 300 4.25 -1.24 10.77
C SER A 300 4.46 0.25 10.54
N ASP A 301 3.51 0.89 9.85
CA ASP A 301 3.49 2.35 9.65
C ASP A 301 3.25 3.14 10.94
N ALA A 302 2.89 2.47 12.05
CA ALA A 302 2.62 3.09 13.35
C ALA A 302 1.59 4.23 13.29
N GLY A 303 0.75 4.27 12.24
CA GLY A 303 -0.23 5.33 11.98
C GLY A 303 0.28 6.52 11.16
N SER A 304 1.55 6.55 10.76
CA SER A 304 2.14 7.64 9.98
C SER A 304 1.66 7.68 8.52
N ALA A 305 1.26 6.54 7.94
CA ALA A 305 0.71 6.53 6.59
C ALA A 305 -0.66 7.22 6.52
N ARG A 306 -1.43 7.17 7.61
CA ARG A 306 -2.78 7.76 7.72
C ARG A 306 -2.80 9.24 8.11
N GLY A 307 -1.69 9.76 8.66
CA GLY A 307 -1.55 11.17 9.00
C GLY A 307 -2.24 11.65 10.27
N TYR A 308 -3.03 10.82 10.98
CA TYR A 308 -3.73 11.25 12.21
C TYR A 308 -3.10 10.73 13.51
N LEU A 309 -3.24 11.53 14.56
CA LEU A 309 -2.83 11.20 15.93
C LEU A 309 -3.92 10.42 16.67
N ASN A 310 -3.60 9.23 17.17
CA ASN A 310 -4.45 8.48 18.08
C ASN A 310 -3.68 8.17 19.36
N ARG A 311 -3.84 9.02 20.38
CA ARG A 311 -3.12 8.89 21.67
C ARG A 311 -3.41 7.58 22.39
N ARG A 312 -4.65 7.10 22.38
CA ARG A 312 -5.03 5.83 23.00
C ARG A 312 -4.27 4.66 22.39
N ARG A 313 -4.18 4.61 21.05
CA ARG A 313 -3.39 3.60 20.35
C ARG A 313 -1.90 3.72 20.65
N ALA A 314 -1.35 4.93 20.72
CA ALA A 314 0.05 5.14 21.08
C ALA A 314 0.37 4.56 22.48
N MET A 315 -0.42 4.91 23.49
CA MET A 315 -0.24 4.40 24.86
C MET A 315 -0.34 2.87 24.92
N GLN A 316 -1.36 2.30 24.28
CA GLN A 316 -1.50 0.82 24.22
C GLN A 316 -0.33 0.14 23.47
N THR A 317 0.27 0.83 22.50
CA THR A 317 1.45 0.32 21.80
C THR A 317 2.67 0.37 22.71
N GLN A 318 2.84 1.45 23.46
CA GLN A 318 3.92 1.56 24.46
C GLN A 318 3.80 0.46 25.53
N ASP A 319 2.62 0.22 26.08
CA ASP A 319 2.38 -0.88 27.04
C ASP A 319 2.77 -2.25 26.47
N PHE A 320 2.46 -2.48 25.18
CA PHE A 320 2.85 -3.69 24.47
C PHE A 320 4.38 -3.78 24.31
N LEU A 321 5.04 -2.68 23.93
CA LEU A 321 6.49 -2.63 23.75
C LEU A 321 7.23 -2.84 25.07
N ASP A 322 6.74 -2.27 26.18
CA ASP A 322 7.30 -2.47 27.51
C ASP A 322 7.16 -3.92 27.97
N THR A 323 6.03 -4.55 27.64
CA THR A 323 5.83 -5.99 27.87
C THR A 323 6.78 -6.81 27.02
N ALA A 324 6.89 -6.51 25.73
CA ALA A 324 7.80 -7.19 24.82
C ALA A 324 9.27 -7.07 25.27
N ALA A 325 9.69 -5.90 25.75
CA ALA A 325 11.04 -5.66 26.24
C ALA A 325 11.46 -6.58 27.41
N ARG A 326 10.49 -7.16 28.14
CA ARG A 326 10.74 -8.16 29.20
C ARG A 326 10.86 -9.60 28.67
N HIS A 327 10.26 -9.90 27.52
CA HIS A 327 10.24 -11.24 26.94
C HIS A 327 11.33 -11.48 25.89
N PHE A 328 11.75 -10.43 25.17
CA PHE A 328 12.70 -10.54 24.06
C PHE A 328 14.07 -10.01 24.44
N SER A 329 15.13 -10.59 23.85
CA SER A 329 16.51 -10.15 24.09
C SER A 329 16.80 -8.78 23.51
N ALA A 330 16.19 -8.48 22.37
CA ALA A 330 16.21 -7.18 21.70
C ALA A 330 14.92 -7.01 20.90
N SER A 331 14.47 -5.77 20.74
CA SER A 331 13.33 -5.41 19.90
C SER A 331 13.68 -4.21 19.02
N VAL A 332 13.19 -4.21 17.78
CA VAL A 332 13.29 -3.08 16.85
C VAL A 332 11.95 -2.91 16.13
N TRP A 333 11.55 -1.67 15.92
CA TRP A 333 10.40 -1.32 15.08
C TRP A 333 10.89 -0.71 13.77
N LEU A 334 10.49 -1.29 12.64
CA LEU A 334 10.71 -0.75 11.31
C LEU A 334 9.43 -0.09 10.82
N ASN A 335 9.53 1.19 10.55
CA ASN A 335 8.44 1.96 9.97
C ASN A 335 8.77 2.24 8.50
N PRO A 336 7.94 1.76 7.54
CA PRO A 336 8.20 1.99 6.14
C PRO A 336 8.06 3.45 5.69
N MET A 337 7.46 4.29 6.51
CA MET A 337 7.35 5.72 6.25
C MET A 337 8.64 6.46 6.60
N PRO A 338 9.05 7.47 5.80
CA PRO A 338 10.19 8.30 6.13
C PRO A 338 9.94 9.09 7.42
N ARG A 339 11.01 9.35 8.19
CA ARG A 339 10.95 10.02 9.50
C ARG A 339 10.21 11.36 9.46
N ALA A 340 10.37 12.13 8.38
CA ALA A 340 9.68 13.41 8.21
C ALA A 340 8.15 13.28 8.35
N ARG A 341 7.58 12.13 7.95
CA ARG A 341 6.12 11.86 8.04
C ARG A 341 5.65 11.34 9.39
N TRP A 342 6.54 11.13 10.36
CA TRP A 342 6.14 10.66 11.68
C TRP A 342 5.60 11.80 12.54
N ALA A 343 6.08 13.03 12.32
CA ALA A 343 5.68 14.22 13.05
C ALA A 343 4.15 14.39 13.07
N SER A 344 3.62 14.81 14.22
CA SER A 344 2.18 15.02 14.42
C SER A 344 1.28 13.78 14.25
N THR A 345 1.85 12.58 14.09
CA THR A 345 1.09 11.32 13.97
C THR A 345 1.29 10.44 15.21
N THR A 346 0.54 9.33 15.26
CA THR A 346 0.71 8.30 16.30
C THR A 346 2.15 7.75 16.35
N ALA A 347 2.84 7.73 15.20
CA ALA A 347 4.20 7.21 15.09
C ALA A 347 5.22 8.02 15.90
N ALA A 348 5.07 9.35 16.00
CA ALA A 348 5.96 10.18 16.81
C ALA A 348 5.96 9.76 18.30
N LEU A 349 4.78 9.44 18.85
CA LEU A 349 4.67 8.98 20.24
C LEU A 349 5.25 7.57 20.42
N ILE A 350 5.11 6.69 19.43
CA ILE A 350 5.70 5.35 19.45
C ILE A 350 7.23 5.42 19.31
N ALA A 351 7.76 6.37 18.53
CA ALA A 351 9.19 6.58 18.34
C ALA A 351 9.93 6.92 19.65
N GLY A 352 9.23 7.60 20.58
CA GLY A 352 9.77 7.94 21.90
C GLY A 352 9.78 6.77 22.90
N ALA A 353 9.30 5.58 22.52
CA ALA A 353 9.34 4.41 23.37
C ALA A 353 10.77 3.84 23.51
N ARG A 354 10.95 2.91 24.45
CA ARG A 354 12.24 2.22 24.67
C ARG A 354 12.70 1.40 23.47
N THR A 355 11.77 0.87 22.68
CA THR A 355 12.07 0.13 21.46
C THR A 355 12.42 1.11 20.34
N PRO A 356 13.63 1.05 19.76
CA PRO A 356 14.03 1.96 18.71
C PRO A 356 13.16 1.77 17.47
N MET A 357 12.56 2.86 16.98
CA MET A 357 11.86 2.91 15.72
C MET A 357 12.75 3.50 14.63
N LEU A 358 12.99 2.73 13.58
CA LEU A 358 13.86 3.09 12.46
C LEU A 358 13.03 3.14 11.16
N PRO A 359 13.35 4.05 10.23
CA PRO A 359 12.76 4.02 8.90
C PRO A 359 13.19 2.77 8.13
N LEU A 360 12.41 2.38 7.13
CA LEU A 360 12.75 1.24 6.27
C LEU A 360 13.61 1.69 5.09
N ASP A 361 14.92 1.65 5.29
CA ASP A 361 15.92 1.77 4.24
C ASP A 361 17.05 0.77 4.50
N ALA A 362 17.98 0.64 3.55
CA ALA A 362 19.05 -0.36 3.61
C ALA A 362 19.96 -0.16 4.85
N ASP A 363 20.31 1.09 5.16
CA ASP A 363 21.22 1.44 6.25
C ASP A 363 20.57 1.18 7.61
N HIS A 364 19.32 1.60 7.77
CA HIS A 364 18.56 1.40 9.00
C HIS A 364 18.15 -0.06 9.20
N LEU A 365 18.02 -0.85 8.15
CA LEU A 365 17.88 -2.30 8.28
C LEU A 365 19.16 -2.95 8.77
N LEU A 366 20.32 -2.54 8.26
CA LEU A 366 21.59 -3.03 8.80
C LEU A 366 21.73 -2.68 10.28
N ARG A 367 21.39 -1.44 10.64
CA ARG A 367 21.34 -0.97 12.03
C ARG A 367 20.36 -1.78 12.89
N ALA A 368 19.18 -2.08 12.35
CA ALA A 368 18.20 -2.92 13.03
C ALA A 368 18.79 -4.29 13.35
N ILE A 369 19.49 -4.94 12.40
CA ILE A 369 20.16 -6.23 12.65
C ILE A 369 21.20 -6.10 13.75
N ASP A 370 22.02 -5.05 13.75
CA ASP A 370 23.05 -4.88 14.78
C ASP A 370 22.45 -4.65 16.18
N ILE A 371 21.36 -3.89 16.28
CA ILE A 371 20.61 -3.75 17.54
C ILE A 371 20.06 -5.11 17.99
N LEU A 372 19.48 -5.89 17.07
CA LEU A 372 18.95 -7.23 17.39
C LEU A 372 20.05 -8.21 17.83
N ARG A 373 21.31 -8.01 17.43
CA ARG A 373 22.46 -8.79 17.92
C ARG A 373 22.91 -8.40 19.31
N GLY A 374 22.49 -7.23 19.81
CA GLY A 374 22.91 -6.66 21.09
C GLY A 374 24.00 -5.60 20.99
N ASN A 375 24.38 -5.15 19.79
CA ASN A 375 25.32 -4.04 19.62
C ASN A 375 24.57 -2.72 19.78
N LYS A 376 24.43 -2.24 21.02
CA LYS A 376 23.68 -1.01 21.34
C LYS A 376 24.35 0.31 20.93
N GLN A 377 25.50 0.28 20.24
CA GLN A 377 26.33 1.46 19.95
C GLN A 377 26.42 1.84 18.46
N ALA A 378 25.53 1.37 17.58
CA ALA A 378 25.46 1.82 16.18
C ALA A 378 24.26 2.74 15.96
#